data_AF-A0A916NC32-F1
#
_entry.id   AF-A0A916NC32-F1
#
_cell.length_a   1.000
_cell.length_b   1.000
_cell.length_c   1.000
_cell.angle_alpha   90.00
_cell.angle_beta   90.00
_cell.angle_gamma   90.00
#
_symmetry.space_group_name_H-M   'P 1'
#
loop_
_entity.id
_entity.type
_entity.pdbx_description
1 polymer ?
#
loop_
_entity_poly.entity_id
_entity_poly.type
_entity_poly.pdbx_seq_one_letter_code
_entity_poly.pdbx_strand_id
1 'polypeptide(L)'
;MEKKYYFLKGSSQMGPYTIEEINIFNLPPDTLVWYEELGPWKKLKDAPEMWNRTNRHLAPVKDNSRYYWYVGGVVAFIFVVAVYIVGTKKEGSQEVAEAFASKFATNMMKVCNPSTGKNATYYMKDWECDDKRYSIDVTSYWYGQPYGGYECKHEVRVLLEVDEDGSNADYKVLGTNDCMENDARTDSNIRSALNR
;
A
#
# COMPACT_ATOMS: atom_id res chain seq x y z
N MET A 1 17.75 -18.71 -65.33
CA MET A 1 18.30 -19.62 -64.29
C MET A 1 18.26 -18.87 -62.97
N GLU A 2 17.87 -19.53 -61.87
CA GLU A 2 17.87 -18.90 -60.54
C GLU A 2 19.29 -18.81 -59.99
N LYS A 3 19.71 -17.62 -59.55
CA LYS A 3 21.01 -17.44 -58.88
C LYS A 3 21.03 -18.21 -57.57
N LYS A 4 22.13 -18.92 -57.32
CA LYS A 4 22.36 -19.69 -56.10
C LYS A 4 23.44 -19.01 -55.25
N TYR A 5 23.18 -18.92 -53.97
CA TYR A 5 24.00 -18.18 -53.02
C TYR A 5 24.50 -19.09 -51.89
N TYR A 6 25.68 -18.78 -51.38
CA TYR A 6 26.32 -19.49 -50.28
C TYR A 6 26.76 -18.51 -49.20
N PHE A 7 26.77 -18.96 -47.96
CA PHE A 7 27.30 -18.18 -46.83
C PHE A 7 28.07 -19.06 -45.84
N LEU A 8 29.00 -18.47 -45.10
CA LEU A 8 29.73 -19.15 -44.03
C LEU A 8 29.03 -18.92 -42.68
N LYS A 9 28.74 -20.02 -41.98
CA LYS A 9 28.28 -20.01 -40.58
C LYS A 9 29.32 -20.71 -39.72
N GLY A 10 30.14 -19.94 -39.02
CA GLY A 10 31.34 -20.46 -38.35
C GLY A 10 32.35 -20.93 -39.39
N SER A 11 32.68 -22.23 -39.40
CA SER A 11 33.62 -22.84 -40.34
C SER A 11 32.94 -23.66 -41.44
N SER A 12 31.61 -23.66 -41.50
CA SER A 12 30.83 -24.47 -42.45
C SER A 12 30.22 -23.60 -43.54
N GLN A 13 30.36 -24.04 -44.79
CA GLN A 13 29.68 -23.48 -45.96
C GLN A 13 28.24 -23.99 -46.01
N MET A 14 27.30 -23.06 -46.11
CA MET A 14 25.86 -23.29 -46.17
C MET A 14 25.35 -22.87 -47.55
N GLY A 15 24.56 -23.73 -48.20
CA GLY A 15 23.99 -23.50 -49.53
C GLY A 15 24.16 -24.68 -50.49
N PRO A 16 23.70 -24.58 -51.75
CA PRO A 16 23.15 -23.36 -52.37
C PRO A 16 21.73 -23.02 -51.90
N TYR A 17 21.47 -21.73 -51.66
CA TYR A 17 20.15 -21.18 -51.34
C TYR A 17 19.72 -20.12 -52.35
N THR A 18 18.42 -19.86 -52.44
CA THR A 18 17.88 -18.67 -53.13
C THR A 18 18.02 -17.43 -52.24
N ILE A 19 17.82 -16.24 -52.81
CA ILE A 19 17.90 -14.99 -52.03
C ILE A 19 16.76 -14.91 -51.00
N GLU A 20 15.60 -15.50 -51.33
CA GLU A 20 14.45 -15.61 -50.44
C GLU A 20 14.77 -16.49 -49.23
N GLU A 21 15.41 -17.64 -49.45
CA GLU A 21 15.85 -18.55 -48.39
C GLU A 21 16.93 -17.90 -47.51
N ILE A 22 17.86 -17.14 -48.10
CA ILE A 22 18.89 -16.41 -47.35
C ILE A 22 18.32 -15.37 -46.40
N ASN A 23 17.25 -14.66 -46.81
CA ASN A 23 16.61 -13.64 -45.95
C ASN A 23 16.09 -14.24 -44.63
N ILE A 24 15.72 -15.52 -44.62
CA ILE A 24 15.21 -16.22 -43.43
C ILE A 24 16.30 -16.34 -42.36
N PHE A 25 17.57 -16.43 -42.75
CA PHE A 25 18.68 -16.64 -41.81
C PHE A 25 19.13 -15.37 -41.08
N ASN A 26 18.58 -14.19 -41.40
CA ASN A 26 18.91 -12.89 -40.78
C ASN A 26 20.42 -12.70 -40.54
N LEU A 27 21.20 -12.85 -41.61
CA LEU A 27 22.66 -12.91 -41.54
C LEU A 27 23.25 -11.56 -41.08
N PRO A 28 24.20 -11.55 -40.13
CA PRO A 28 24.85 -10.32 -39.71
C PRO A 28 25.69 -9.69 -40.85
N PRO A 29 25.93 -8.37 -40.82
CA PRO A 29 26.63 -7.64 -41.88
C PRO A 29 28.03 -8.16 -42.23
N ASP A 30 28.71 -8.78 -41.27
CA ASP A 30 30.06 -9.30 -41.41
C ASP A 30 30.12 -10.76 -41.88
N THR A 31 28.98 -11.41 -42.13
CA THR A 31 28.93 -12.78 -42.68
C THR A 31 29.55 -12.82 -44.08
N LEU A 32 30.44 -13.79 -44.31
CA LEU A 32 31.02 -14.04 -45.63
C LEU A 32 30.00 -14.75 -46.53
N VAL A 33 29.79 -14.19 -47.72
CA VAL A 33 28.85 -14.66 -48.73
C VAL A 33 29.53 -14.80 -50.08
N TRP A 34 29.00 -15.69 -50.92
CA TRP A 34 29.52 -15.98 -52.25
C TRP A 34 28.41 -16.34 -53.23
N TYR A 35 28.59 -15.92 -54.48
CA TYR A 35 27.81 -16.34 -55.64
C TYR A 35 28.66 -16.22 -56.90
N GLU A 36 28.23 -16.87 -57.98
CA GLU A 36 29.02 -17.07 -59.20
C GLU A 36 29.61 -15.77 -59.80
N GLU A 37 28.84 -14.67 -59.82
CA GLU A 37 29.27 -13.38 -60.37
C GLU A 37 30.11 -12.54 -59.39
N LEU A 38 30.19 -12.90 -58.10
CA LEU A 38 30.87 -12.11 -57.07
C LEU A 38 32.39 -12.28 -57.11
N GLY A 39 32.88 -13.39 -57.65
CA GLY A 39 34.30 -13.75 -57.68
C GLY A 39 34.77 -14.34 -56.33
N PRO A 40 35.58 -13.64 -55.52
CA PRO A 40 35.97 -14.13 -54.19
C PRO A 40 34.84 -13.97 -53.15
N TRP A 41 34.96 -14.68 -52.02
CA TRP A 41 34.10 -14.49 -50.85
C TRP A 41 34.20 -13.04 -50.35
N LYS A 42 33.06 -12.38 -50.14
CA LYS A 42 32.99 -11.02 -49.58
C LYS A 42 32.04 -10.98 -48.40
N LYS A 43 32.19 -9.98 -47.53
CA LYS A 43 31.21 -9.77 -46.45
C LYS A 43 29.87 -9.33 -47.05
N LEU A 44 28.78 -9.67 -46.38
CA LEU A 44 27.42 -9.35 -46.80
C LEU A 44 27.24 -7.86 -47.07
N LYS A 45 27.77 -7.00 -46.19
CA LYS A 45 27.75 -5.53 -46.37
C LYS A 45 28.50 -5.02 -47.60
N ASP A 46 29.49 -5.77 -48.08
CA ASP A 46 30.33 -5.44 -49.23
C ASP A 46 29.80 -6.08 -50.54
N ALA A 47 28.69 -6.82 -50.46
CA ALA A 47 27.97 -7.43 -51.57
C ALA A 47 26.63 -6.69 -51.79
N PRO A 48 26.62 -5.56 -52.53
CA PRO A 48 25.49 -4.63 -52.58
C PRO A 48 24.18 -5.26 -53.08
N GLU A 49 24.25 -6.24 -53.99
CA GLU A 49 23.06 -6.96 -54.50
C GLU A 49 22.36 -7.77 -53.39
N MET A 50 23.14 -8.40 -52.50
CA MET A 50 22.60 -9.20 -51.40
C MET A 50 22.21 -8.29 -50.22
N TRP A 51 23.08 -7.34 -49.84
CA TRP A 51 22.84 -6.37 -48.77
C TRP A 51 21.53 -5.61 -48.94
N ASN A 52 21.27 -5.06 -50.13
CA ASN A 52 20.06 -4.27 -50.38
C ASN A 52 18.77 -5.11 -50.25
N ARG A 53 18.85 -6.44 -50.43
CA ARG A 53 17.70 -7.34 -50.34
C ARG A 53 17.49 -7.88 -48.92
N THR A 54 18.57 -8.18 -48.20
CA THR A 54 18.52 -8.74 -46.83
C THR A 54 18.25 -7.69 -45.75
N ASN A 55 18.65 -6.43 -45.96
CA ASN A 55 18.57 -5.39 -44.93
C ASN A 55 17.30 -4.55 -44.88
N ARG A 56 16.24 -4.91 -45.63
CA ARG A 56 14.99 -4.15 -45.60
C ARG A 56 14.29 -4.11 -44.23
N HIS A 57 14.70 -4.94 -43.27
CA HIS A 57 14.11 -5.01 -41.93
C HIS A 57 14.91 -4.33 -40.81
N LEU A 58 16.07 -3.72 -41.09
CA LEU A 58 16.93 -3.09 -40.08
C LEU A 58 16.70 -1.57 -39.93
N ALA A 59 15.46 -1.09 -40.11
CA ALA A 59 15.15 0.29 -39.74
C ALA A 59 15.47 0.50 -38.24
N PRO A 60 16.11 1.61 -37.85
CA PRO A 60 16.48 1.83 -36.45
C PRO A 60 15.21 1.81 -35.58
N VAL A 61 15.20 0.94 -34.56
CA VAL A 61 14.12 0.89 -33.57
C VAL A 61 14.08 2.24 -32.85
N LYS A 62 12.92 2.89 -32.87
CA LYS A 62 12.70 4.19 -32.22
C LYS A 62 12.99 4.08 -30.72
N ASP A 63 14.04 4.76 -30.25
CA ASP A 63 14.42 4.79 -28.84
C ASP A 63 13.41 5.65 -28.04
N ASN A 64 12.57 4.97 -27.26
CA ASN A 64 11.59 5.59 -26.37
C ASN A 64 12.07 5.63 -24.90
N SER A 65 13.34 5.40 -24.61
CA SER A 65 13.90 5.38 -23.24
C SER A 65 13.55 6.65 -22.44
N ARG A 66 13.62 7.82 -23.07
CA ARG A 66 13.25 9.11 -22.47
C ARG A 66 11.76 9.15 -22.07
N TYR A 67 10.88 8.61 -22.90
CA TYR A 67 9.44 8.55 -22.59
C TYR A 67 9.18 7.69 -21.35
N TYR A 68 9.81 6.52 -21.26
CA TYR A 68 9.68 5.65 -20.08
C TYR A 68 10.26 6.28 -18.82
N TRP A 69 11.33 7.07 -18.94
CA TRP A 69 11.89 7.82 -17.81
C TRP A 69 10.91 8.85 -17.26
N TYR A 70 10.23 9.60 -18.14
CA TYR A 70 9.19 10.56 -17.71
C TYR A 70 7.97 9.88 -17.09
N VAL A 71 7.48 8.80 -17.70
CA VAL A 71 6.33 8.04 -17.17
C VAL A 71 6.67 7.44 -15.81
N GLY A 72 7.85 6.84 -15.67
CA GLY A 72 8.34 6.31 -14.39
C GLY A 72 8.43 7.39 -13.31
N GLY A 73 8.97 8.57 -13.66
CA GLY A 73 9.06 9.72 -12.74
C GLY A 73 7.68 10.21 -12.27
N VAL A 74 6.70 10.32 -13.17
CA VAL A 74 5.33 10.75 -12.82
C VAL A 74 4.66 9.73 -11.88
N VAL A 75 4.78 8.43 -12.17
CA VAL A 75 4.19 7.38 -11.32
C VAL A 75 4.81 7.39 -9.92
N ALA A 76 6.14 7.53 -9.83
CA ALA A 76 6.83 7.61 -8.54
C ALA A 76 6.38 8.85 -7.73
N PHE A 77 6.23 10.01 -8.38
CA PHE A 77 5.74 11.23 -7.73
C PHE A 77 4.32 11.06 -7.20
N ILE A 78 3.41 10.47 -7.98
CA ILE A 78 2.04 10.18 -7.53
C ILE A 78 2.06 9.27 -6.29
N PHE A 79 2.91 8.24 -6.28
CA PHE A 79 3.05 7.36 -5.12
C PHE A 79 3.54 8.10 -3.87
N VAL A 80 4.55 8.97 -4.00
CA VAL A 80 5.05 9.79 -2.89
C VAL A 80 3.97 10.73 -2.35
N VAL A 81 3.22 11.39 -3.23
CA VAL A 81 2.11 12.28 -2.85
C VAL A 81 0.99 11.49 -2.16
N ALA A 82 0.63 10.31 -2.66
CA ALA A 82 -0.38 9.46 -2.03
C ALA A 82 0.04 9.00 -0.63
N VAL A 83 1.31 8.58 -0.46
CA VAL A 83 1.86 8.21 0.86
C VAL A 83 1.87 9.43 1.80
N TYR A 84 2.22 10.61 1.30
CA TYR A 84 2.18 11.85 2.08
C TYR A 84 0.77 12.19 2.56
N ILE A 85 -0.23 12.12 1.67
CA ILE A 85 -1.64 12.40 2.00
C ILE A 85 -2.21 11.38 2.99
N VAL A 86 -1.87 10.09 2.84
CA VAL A 86 -2.32 9.03 3.76
C VAL A 86 -1.59 9.12 5.11
N GLY A 87 -0.33 9.58 5.12
CA GLY A 87 0.47 9.75 6.33
C GLY A 87 0.01 10.90 7.22
N THR A 88 -0.66 11.90 6.66
CA THR A 88 -1.30 12.96 7.44
C THR A 88 -2.66 12.46 7.95
N LYS A 89 -2.68 11.61 8.98
CA LYS A 89 -3.85 11.57 9.88
C LYS A 89 -4.09 13.01 10.32
N LYS A 90 -5.31 13.53 10.15
CA LYS A 90 -5.62 14.90 10.55
C LYS A 90 -5.43 15.00 12.06
N GLU A 91 -4.29 15.57 12.46
CA GLU A 91 -4.01 15.97 13.84
C GLU A 91 -5.16 16.86 14.33
N GLY A 92 -5.53 16.72 15.60
CA GLY A 92 -6.70 17.41 16.17
C GLY A 92 -8.02 17.16 15.41
N SER A 93 -8.33 15.91 15.03
CA SER A 93 -9.57 15.59 14.31
C SER A 93 -10.58 14.79 15.12
N GLN A 94 -11.85 14.93 14.73
CA GLN A 94 -12.96 14.17 15.30
C GLN A 94 -12.75 12.66 15.24
N GLU A 95 -12.16 12.15 14.16
CA GLU A 95 -11.89 10.71 13.99
C GLU A 95 -10.95 10.18 15.08
N VAL A 96 -9.95 10.98 15.48
CA VAL A 96 -9.02 10.63 16.57
C VAL A 96 -9.74 10.68 17.92
N ALA A 97 -10.55 11.72 18.16
CA ALA A 97 -11.35 11.83 19.39
C ALA A 97 -12.33 10.64 19.54
N GLU A 98 -13.01 10.25 18.46
CA GLU A 98 -13.90 9.07 18.42
C GLU A 98 -13.15 7.77 18.71
N ALA A 99 -11.93 7.62 18.17
CA ALA A 99 -11.09 6.46 18.44
C ALA A 99 -10.70 6.38 19.94
N PHE A 100 -10.36 7.51 20.57
CA PHE A 100 -10.09 7.56 22.01
C PHE A 100 -11.32 7.26 22.85
N ALA A 101 -12.47 7.87 22.53
CA ALA A 101 -13.75 7.62 23.20
C ALA A 101 -14.15 6.13 23.15
N SER A 102 -14.03 5.51 21.97
CA SER A 102 -14.30 4.08 21.76
C SER A 102 -13.37 3.18 22.58
N LYS A 103 -12.06 3.48 22.56
CA LYS A 103 -11.05 2.75 23.33
C LYS A 103 -11.29 2.90 24.83
N PHE A 104 -11.65 4.10 25.29
CA PHE A 104 -12.00 4.36 26.68
C PHE A 104 -13.19 3.53 27.13
N ALA A 105 -14.30 3.53 26.39
CA ALA A 105 -15.49 2.73 26.75
C ALA A 105 -15.17 1.23 26.88
N THR A 106 -14.38 0.70 25.94
CA THR A 106 -13.94 -0.71 25.97
C THR A 106 -13.05 -1.01 27.17
N ASN A 107 -12.09 -0.12 27.47
CA ASN A 107 -11.18 -0.30 28.60
C ASN A 107 -11.89 -0.17 29.94
N MET A 108 -12.77 0.83 30.06
CA MET A 108 -13.57 1.05 31.26
C MET A 108 -14.46 -0.17 31.56
N MET A 109 -15.13 -0.72 30.54
CA MET A 109 -15.88 -1.98 30.66
C MET A 109 -14.98 -3.11 31.18
N LYS A 110 -13.77 -3.28 30.63
CA LYS A 110 -12.86 -4.35 31.04
C LYS A 110 -12.33 -4.16 32.47
N VAL A 111 -12.13 -2.93 32.91
CA VAL A 111 -11.69 -2.62 34.27
C VAL A 111 -12.83 -2.92 35.25
N CYS A 112 -14.03 -2.43 34.96
CA CYS A 112 -15.19 -2.57 35.82
C CYS A 112 -15.75 -4.00 35.85
N ASN A 113 -15.76 -4.67 34.70
CA ASN A 113 -16.40 -5.97 34.51
C ASN A 113 -15.54 -6.87 33.60
N PRO A 114 -14.35 -7.33 34.05
CA PRO A 114 -13.40 -8.06 33.20
C PRO A 114 -13.96 -9.37 32.63
N SER A 115 -14.87 -10.03 33.36
CA SER A 115 -15.42 -11.34 32.96
C SER A 115 -16.83 -11.28 32.38
N THR A 116 -17.62 -10.27 32.74
CA THR A 116 -19.04 -10.19 32.38
C THR A 116 -19.35 -9.02 31.43
N GLY A 117 -18.40 -8.09 31.27
CA GLY A 117 -18.57 -6.90 30.45
C GLY A 117 -18.80 -7.23 28.99
N LYS A 118 -19.86 -6.68 28.39
CA LYS A 118 -20.18 -6.86 26.97
C LYS A 118 -20.84 -5.63 26.36
N ASN A 119 -20.79 -5.56 25.02
CA ASN A 119 -21.44 -4.53 24.21
C ASN A 119 -21.08 -3.10 24.62
N ALA A 120 -19.78 -2.83 24.81
CA ALA A 120 -19.31 -1.48 25.05
C ALA A 120 -19.67 -0.55 23.88
N THR A 121 -20.34 0.55 24.18
CA THR A 121 -20.63 1.64 23.25
C THR A 121 -20.32 2.97 23.91
N TYR A 122 -20.29 4.04 23.11
CA TYR A 122 -20.02 5.38 23.61
C TYR A 122 -20.87 6.41 22.86
N TYR A 123 -21.04 7.55 23.50
CA TYR A 123 -21.57 8.77 22.92
C TYR A 123 -20.64 9.91 23.27
N MET A 124 -20.06 10.55 22.26
CA MET A 124 -19.21 11.72 22.43
C MET A 124 -20.07 12.97 22.30
N LYS A 125 -20.16 13.74 23.39
CA LYS A 125 -20.97 14.97 23.41
C LYS A 125 -20.22 16.14 22.78
N ASP A 126 -18.96 16.31 23.20
CA ASP A 126 -18.09 17.38 22.73
C ASP A 126 -16.63 16.97 22.86
N TRP A 127 -15.75 17.64 22.12
CA TRP A 127 -14.31 17.46 22.23
C TRP A 127 -13.56 18.70 21.75
N GLU A 128 -12.39 18.91 22.32
CA GLU A 128 -11.42 19.91 21.88
C GLU A 128 -10.02 19.29 21.84
N CYS A 129 -9.15 19.87 21.02
CA CYS A 129 -7.73 19.52 20.98
C CYS A 129 -6.93 20.81 21.06
N ASP A 130 -6.11 20.93 22.11
CA ASP A 130 -5.19 22.03 22.32
C ASP A 130 -3.78 21.45 22.55
N ASP A 131 -2.78 22.00 21.86
CA ASP A 131 -1.38 21.55 21.91
C ASP A 131 -1.19 20.02 21.91
N LYS A 132 -1.87 19.32 20.99
CA LYS A 132 -1.85 17.85 20.84
C LYS A 132 -2.40 17.08 22.04
N ARG A 133 -3.21 17.72 22.88
CA ARG A 133 -3.93 17.08 23.98
C ARG A 133 -5.42 17.20 23.75
N TYR A 134 -6.09 16.06 23.74
CA TYR A 134 -7.53 15.97 23.58
C TYR A 134 -8.21 16.08 24.95
N SER A 135 -9.31 16.84 24.99
CA SER A 135 -10.27 16.88 26.09
C SER A 135 -11.62 16.47 25.53
N ILE A 136 -12.18 15.36 26.02
CA ILE A 136 -13.32 14.67 25.40
C ILE A 136 -14.42 14.44 26.44
N ASP A 137 -15.61 15.02 26.24
CA ASP A 137 -16.80 14.74 27.06
C ASP A 137 -17.51 13.51 26.47
N VAL A 138 -17.27 12.35 27.10
CA VAL A 138 -17.73 11.05 26.61
C VAL A 138 -18.59 10.35 27.65
N THR A 139 -19.76 9.87 27.21
CA THR A 139 -20.57 8.91 27.95
C THR A 139 -20.34 7.51 27.41
N SER A 140 -19.89 6.61 28.26
CA SER A 140 -19.65 5.19 27.92
C SER A 140 -20.75 4.32 28.49
N TYR A 141 -21.15 3.30 27.73
CA TYR A 141 -22.17 2.33 28.11
C TYR A 141 -21.66 0.90 27.91
N TRP A 142 -22.06 -0.01 28.78
CA TRP A 142 -21.86 -1.45 28.56
C TRP A 142 -22.85 -2.24 29.43
N TYR A 143 -22.98 -3.53 29.17
CA TYR A 143 -23.65 -4.44 30.10
C TYR A 143 -22.63 -5.13 30.98
N GLY A 144 -22.88 -5.21 32.27
CA GLY A 144 -21.99 -5.81 33.26
C GLY A 144 -22.77 -6.40 34.43
N GLN A 145 -22.11 -7.28 35.18
CA GLN A 145 -22.63 -7.87 36.40
C GLN A 145 -21.46 -7.99 37.39
N PRO A 146 -21.53 -7.39 38.59
CA PRO A 146 -20.51 -7.56 39.61
C PRO A 146 -20.66 -8.92 40.29
N TYR A 147 -19.69 -9.29 41.11
CA TYR A 147 -19.75 -10.55 41.86
C TYR A 147 -21.00 -10.62 42.76
N GLY A 148 -21.93 -11.52 42.45
CA GLY A 148 -23.18 -11.70 43.21
C GLY A 148 -24.29 -10.68 42.91
N GLY A 149 -24.11 -9.79 41.93
CA GLY A 149 -25.15 -8.84 41.49
C GLY A 149 -26.01 -9.37 40.34
N TYR A 150 -26.86 -8.51 39.79
CA TYR A 150 -27.64 -8.77 38.58
C TYR A 150 -27.00 -8.06 37.38
N GLU A 151 -27.16 -8.61 36.18
CA GLU A 151 -26.73 -7.91 34.97
C GLU A 151 -27.55 -6.63 34.78
N CYS A 152 -26.85 -5.53 34.50
CA CYS A 152 -27.48 -4.27 34.15
C CYS A 152 -26.65 -3.49 33.12
N LYS A 153 -27.23 -2.40 32.61
CA LYS A 153 -26.52 -1.47 31.74
C LYS A 153 -25.80 -0.44 32.61
N HIS A 154 -24.47 -0.45 32.58
CA HIS A 154 -23.63 0.58 33.17
C HIS A 154 -23.56 1.80 32.25
N GLU A 155 -23.49 2.97 32.89
CA GLU A 155 -23.28 4.26 32.25
C GLU A 155 -22.31 5.07 33.09
N VAL A 156 -21.29 5.62 32.44
CA VAL A 156 -20.37 6.58 33.05
C VAL A 156 -20.07 7.69 32.06
N ARG A 157 -20.28 8.93 32.48
CA ARG A 157 -19.87 10.13 31.76
C ARG A 157 -18.60 10.67 32.37
N VAL A 158 -17.60 10.90 31.53
CA VAL A 158 -16.30 11.42 31.97
C VAL A 158 -15.86 12.58 31.08
N LEU A 159 -14.98 13.42 31.63
CA LEU A 159 -14.07 14.23 30.86
C LEU A 159 -12.77 13.43 30.71
N LEU A 160 -12.48 12.94 29.50
CA LEU A 160 -11.28 12.20 29.16
C LEU A 160 -10.23 13.15 28.61
N GLU A 161 -9.06 13.18 29.23
CA GLU A 161 -7.88 13.88 28.74
C GLU A 161 -6.85 12.89 28.24
N VAL A 162 -6.32 13.08 27.03
CA VAL A 162 -5.34 12.16 26.45
C VAL A 162 -4.47 12.87 25.43
N ASP A 163 -3.17 12.59 25.45
CA ASP A 163 -2.25 13.13 24.46
C ASP A 163 -2.52 12.48 23.08
N GLU A 164 -2.14 13.15 22.01
CA GLU A 164 -2.44 12.73 20.63
C GLU A 164 -1.86 11.35 20.26
N ASP A 165 -0.77 10.93 20.90
CA ASP A 165 -0.19 9.61 20.74
C ASP A 165 -0.89 8.52 21.58
N GLY A 166 -1.89 8.91 22.38
CA GLY A 166 -2.63 8.06 23.29
C GLY A 166 -1.96 7.85 24.65
N SER A 167 -0.86 8.54 24.93
CA SER A 167 -0.18 8.52 26.23
C SER A 167 -0.83 9.49 27.23
N ASN A 168 -0.37 9.43 28.48
CA ASN A 168 -0.82 10.31 29.58
C ASN A 168 -2.34 10.46 29.71
N ALA A 169 -3.07 9.38 29.40
CA ALA A 169 -4.52 9.36 29.49
C ALA A 169 -4.98 9.43 30.95
N ASP A 170 -5.86 10.39 31.23
CA ASP A 170 -6.50 10.59 32.52
C ASP A 170 -7.98 10.94 32.32
N TYR A 171 -8.80 10.82 33.35
CA TYR A 171 -10.20 11.18 33.23
C TYR A 171 -10.79 11.62 34.55
N LYS A 172 -11.84 12.43 34.46
CA LYS A 172 -12.66 12.84 35.60
C LYS A 172 -14.09 12.38 35.42
N VAL A 173 -14.62 11.65 36.39
CA VAL A 173 -16.04 11.25 36.37
C VAL A 173 -16.95 12.47 36.57
N LEU A 174 -17.90 12.64 35.64
CA LEU A 174 -18.92 13.70 35.65
C LEU A 174 -20.28 13.18 36.09
N GLY A 175 -20.55 11.88 35.91
CA GLY A 175 -21.79 11.26 36.35
C GLY A 175 -21.86 9.77 36.01
N THR A 176 -22.77 9.08 36.67
CA THR A 176 -23.07 7.66 36.53
C THR A 176 -24.57 7.42 36.58
N ASN A 177 -25.02 6.24 36.20
CA ASN A 177 -26.40 5.82 36.48
C ASN A 177 -26.50 5.04 37.80
N ASP A 178 -27.74 4.86 38.28
CA ASP A 178 -28.03 4.14 39.53
C ASP A 178 -27.44 2.73 39.58
N CYS A 179 -27.37 2.04 38.43
CA CYS A 179 -26.80 0.69 38.46
C CYS A 179 -25.31 0.72 38.75
N MET A 180 -24.56 1.55 38.03
CA MET A 180 -23.13 1.72 38.23
C MET A 180 -22.82 2.17 39.67
N GLU A 181 -23.64 3.05 40.25
CA GLU A 181 -23.49 3.49 41.64
C GLU A 181 -23.76 2.38 42.66
N ASN A 182 -24.78 1.56 42.43
CA ASN A 182 -25.08 0.43 43.31
C ASN A 182 -23.97 -0.62 43.27
N ASP A 183 -23.47 -0.94 42.08
CA ASP A 183 -22.42 -1.92 41.89
C ASP A 183 -21.08 -1.42 42.44
N ALA A 184 -20.79 -0.11 42.39
CA ALA A 184 -19.63 0.48 43.04
C ALA A 184 -19.63 0.34 44.57
N ARG A 185 -20.78 0.09 45.22
CA ARG A 185 -20.83 -0.14 46.67
C ARG A 185 -20.28 -1.50 47.06
N THR A 186 -20.41 -2.49 46.18
CA THR A 186 -20.09 -3.89 46.44
C THR A 186 -18.86 -4.36 45.67
N ASP A 187 -18.54 -3.74 44.53
CA ASP A 187 -17.41 -4.08 43.68
C ASP A 187 -16.28 -3.03 43.77
N SER A 188 -15.12 -3.48 44.26
CA SER A 188 -13.95 -2.62 44.43
C SER A 188 -13.36 -2.13 43.12
N ASN A 189 -13.47 -2.88 42.02
CA ASN A 189 -12.90 -2.49 40.73
C ASN A 189 -13.69 -1.32 40.15
N ILE A 190 -15.02 -1.42 40.20
CA ILE A 190 -15.93 -0.35 39.79
C ILE A 190 -15.68 0.89 40.65
N ARG A 191 -15.63 0.73 41.97
CA ARG A 191 -15.35 1.86 42.89
C ARG A 191 -14.00 2.52 42.62
N SER A 192 -12.96 1.72 42.37
CA SER A 192 -11.62 2.23 42.06
C SER A 192 -11.59 3.01 40.75
N ALA A 193 -12.28 2.50 39.72
CA ALA A 193 -12.41 3.17 38.44
C ALA A 193 -13.17 4.50 38.55
N LEU A 194 -14.21 4.57 39.39
CA LEU A 194 -14.99 5.80 39.55
C LEU A 194 -14.32 6.89 40.40
N ASN A 195 -13.36 6.52 41.25
CA ASN A 195 -12.67 7.44 42.16
C ASN A 195 -11.33 7.95 41.62
N ARG A 196 -11.02 7.64 40.36
CA ARG A 196 -9.83 8.12 39.68
C ARG A 196 -10.02 9.57 39.25
#